data_AF-A0A0H2VAN6-F1
#
_entry.id   AF-A0A0H2VAN6-F1
#
_cell.length_a   1.000
_cell.length_b   1.000
_cell.length_c   1.000
_cell.angle_alpha   90.00
_cell.angle_beta   90.00
_cell.angle_gamma   90.00
#
_symmetry.space_group_name_H-M   'P 1'
#
loop_
_entity.id
_entity.type
_entity.pdbx_description
1 polymer ?
#
loop_
_entity_poly.entity_id
_entity_poly.type
_entity_poly.pdbx_seq_one_letter_code
_entity_poly.pdbx_strand_id
1 'polypeptide(L)'
;MSSSLPDDINALKRLLAEQEALNRALLEKLNEREREIDHLQAQLDKLRRMNVGSCSEKVSRRIAQMEADLKALQKESDTLTGRVDDPAVQRPLRQTRTRKPFPESLPRDEKRLLPAASCCPECGGSLSYLGEDAA
;
A
#
# COMPACT_ATOMS: atom_id res chain seq x y z
N MET A 1 -34.43 31.35 11.42
CA MET A 1 -33.95 32.34 10.44
C MET A 1 -34.82 32.23 9.21
N SER A 2 -35.78 33.14 9.02
CA SER A 2 -36.71 33.14 7.90
C SER A 2 -36.00 33.61 6.64
N SER A 3 -35.48 32.69 5.85
CA SER A 3 -35.04 32.94 4.48
C SER A 3 -36.26 32.89 3.56
N SER A 4 -36.95 34.01 3.42
CA SER A 4 -37.96 34.15 2.37
C SER A 4 -37.26 34.06 1.01
N LEU A 5 -37.50 32.99 0.27
CA LEU A 5 -37.08 32.87 -1.12
C LEU A 5 -37.72 33.99 -1.95
N PRO A 6 -37.02 34.59 -2.92
CA PRO A 6 -37.64 35.57 -3.82
C PRO A 6 -38.79 34.92 -4.61
N ASP A 7 -39.97 35.54 -4.65
CA ASP A 7 -41.11 35.03 -5.43
C ASP A 7 -41.02 35.37 -6.93
N ASP A 8 -40.06 36.20 -7.35
CA ASP A 8 -39.82 36.50 -8.77
C ASP A 8 -39.15 35.31 -9.48
N ILE A 9 -39.83 34.78 -10.50
CA ILE A 9 -39.37 33.66 -11.34
C ILE A 9 -37.98 33.95 -11.92
N ASN A 10 -37.68 35.19 -12.30
CA ASN A 10 -36.38 35.53 -12.86
C ASN A 10 -35.26 35.55 -11.81
N ALA A 11 -35.59 35.94 -10.57
CA ALA A 11 -34.66 35.88 -9.44
C ALA A 11 -34.37 34.41 -9.05
N LEU A 12 -35.40 33.56 -9.02
CA LEU A 12 -35.24 32.12 -8.75
C LEU A 12 -34.39 31.41 -9.81
N LYS A 13 -34.60 31.72 -11.10
CA LYS A 13 -33.77 31.15 -12.19
C LYS A 13 -32.29 31.54 -12.07
N ARG A 14 -32.00 32.78 -11.65
CA ARG A 14 -30.62 33.24 -11.41
C ARG A 14 -29.99 32.50 -10.24
N LEU A 15 -30.70 32.38 -9.11
CA LEU A 15 -30.23 31.63 -7.95
C LEU A 15 -29.99 30.15 -8.28
N LEU A 16 -30.86 29.53 -9.10
CA LEU A 16 -30.68 28.15 -9.54
C LEU A 16 -29.42 27.99 -10.40
N ALA A 17 -29.20 28.90 -11.36
CA ALA A 17 -28.00 28.87 -12.20
C ALA A 17 -26.71 29.06 -11.37
N GLU A 18 -26.74 29.95 -10.37
CA GLU A 18 -25.63 30.17 -9.44
C GLU A 18 -25.37 28.92 -8.59
N GLN A 19 -26.43 28.31 -8.04
CA GLN A 19 -26.31 27.08 -7.26
C GLN A 19 -25.80 25.91 -8.12
N GLU A 20 -26.24 25.78 -9.36
CA GLU A 20 -25.73 24.77 -10.29
C GLU A 20 -24.24 24.99 -10.59
N ALA A 21 -23.81 26.24 -10.77
CA ALA A 21 -22.39 26.55 -10.97
C ALA A 21 -21.55 26.19 -9.74
N LEU A 22 -22.03 26.50 -8.53
CA LEU A 22 -21.40 26.10 -7.27
C LEU A 22 -21.33 24.58 -7.13
N ASN A 23 -22.43 23.87 -7.43
CA ASN A 23 -22.47 22.41 -7.37
C ASN A 23 -21.47 21.78 -8.35
N ARG A 24 -21.35 22.30 -9.59
CA ARG A 24 -20.33 21.84 -10.55
C ARG A 24 -18.92 22.05 -10.02
N ALA A 25 -18.62 23.24 -9.49
CA ALA A 25 -17.31 23.53 -8.92
C ALA A 25 -16.96 22.64 -7.71
N LEU A 26 -17.95 22.31 -6.87
CA LEU A 26 -17.77 21.38 -5.76
C LEU A 26 -17.52 19.95 -6.23
N LEU A 27 -18.27 19.49 -7.24
CA LEU A 27 -18.06 18.16 -7.84
C LEU A 27 -16.68 18.04 -8.48
N GLU A 28 -16.18 19.07 -9.16
CA GLU A 28 -14.82 19.09 -9.71
C GLU A 28 -13.76 18.98 -8.60
N LYS A 29 -13.93 19.69 -7.48
CA LYS A 29 -13.03 19.57 -6.32
C LYS A 29 -13.07 18.18 -5.69
N LEU A 30 -14.25 17.56 -5.59
CA LEU A 30 -14.38 16.19 -5.09
C LEU A 30 -13.66 15.20 -6.03
N ASN A 31 -13.88 15.31 -7.34
CA ASN A 31 -13.20 14.46 -8.33
C ASN A 31 -11.67 14.60 -8.25
N GLU A 32 -11.15 15.83 -8.04
CA GLU A 32 -9.71 16.04 -7.88
C GLU A 32 -9.16 15.37 -6.61
N ARG A 33 -9.91 15.45 -5.51
CA ARG A 33 -9.57 14.77 -4.26
C ARG A 33 -9.61 13.24 -4.41
N GLU A 34 -10.59 12.70 -5.12
CA GLU A 34 -10.68 11.26 -5.40
C GLU A 34 -9.46 10.77 -6.21
N ARG A 35 -9.03 11.52 -7.24
CA ARG A 35 -7.80 11.19 -8.00
C ARG A 35 -6.55 11.21 -7.12
N GLU A 36 -6.46 12.17 -6.20
CA GLU A 36 -5.35 12.28 -5.26
C GLU A 36 -5.32 11.08 -4.29
N ILE A 37 -6.48 10.65 -3.81
CA ILE A 37 -6.63 9.43 -3.00
C ILE A 37 -6.16 8.19 -3.77
N ASP A 38 -6.64 8.00 -5.00
CA ASP A 38 -6.25 6.86 -5.85
C ASP A 38 -4.73 6.85 -6.10
N HIS A 39 -4.14 8.01 -6.33
CA HIS A 39 -2.70 8.16 -6.52
C HIS A 39 -1.91 7.74 -5.27
N LEU A 40 -2.29 8.24 -4.09
CA LEU A 40 -1.64 7.90 -2.83
C LEU A 40 -1.81 6.42 -2.48
N GLN A 41 -2.99 5.84 -2.72
CA GLN A 41 -3.24 4.40 -2.53
C GLN A 41 -2.33 3.56 -3.43
N ALA A 42 -2.17 3.92 -4.71
CA ALA A 42 -1.27 3.22 -5.62
C ALA A 42 0.21 3.29 -5.18
N GLN A 43 0.66 4.44 -4.65
CA GLN A 43 2.00 4.56 -4.08
C GLN A 43 2.20 3.67 -2.85
N LEU A 44 1.20 3.61 -1.99
CA LEU A 44 1.23 2.81 -0.76
C LEU A 44 1.28 1.32 -1.08
N ASP A 45 0.47 0.85 -2.03
CA ASP A 45 0.50 -0.53 -2.51
C ASP A 45 1.83 -0.90 -3.15
N LYS A 46 2.47 0.03 -3.88
CA LYS A 46 3.81 -0.17 -4.43
C LYS A 46 4.84 -0.36 -3.31
N LEU A 47 4.83 0.51 -2.29
CA LEU A 47 5.74 0.41 -1.15
C LEU A 47 5.52 -0.88 -0.35
N ARG A 48 4.27 -1.28 -0.13
CA ARG A 48 3.93 -2.56 0.52
C ARG A 48 4.48 -3.77 -0.25
N ARG A 49 4.40 -3.77 -1.59
CA ARG A 49 4.98 -4.84 -2.43
C ARG A 49 6.51 -4.88 -2.38
N MET A 50 7.15 -3.72 -2.20
CA MET A 50 8.60 -3.61 -2.08
C MET A 50 9.13 -3.97 -0.67
N ASN A 51 8.24 -4.14 0.31
CA ASN A 51 8.58 -4.38 1.70
C ASN A 51 8.87 -5.88 1.97
N VAL A 52 10.02 -6.37 1.51
CA VAL A 52 10.48 -7.76 1.76
C VAL A 52 11.88 -7.76 2.38
N GLY A 53 12.05 -8.52 3.47
CA GLY A 53 13.37 -8.75 4.11
C GLY A 53 13.65 -7.86 5.33
N SER A 54 14.76 -8.17 6.02
CA SER A 54 15.14 -7.56 7.32
C SER A 54 15.57 -6.10 7.21
N CYS A 55 15.99 -5.61 6.03
CA CYS A 55 16.40 -4.22 5.82
C CYS A 55 15.24 -3.26 5.47
N SER A 56 13.98 -3.69 5.60
CA SER A 56 12.81 -2.92 5.16
C SER A 56 12.22 -1.98 6.23
N GLU A 57 12.85 -1.84 7.40
CA GLU A 57 12.34 -1.01 8.51
C GLU A 57 12.03 0.44 8.11
N LYS A 58 12.88 1.09 7.31
CA LYS A 58 12.63 2.47 6.84
C LYS A 58 11.39 2.56 5.94
N VAL A 59 11.18 1.55 5.09
CA VAL A 59 9.99 1.45 4.22
C VAL A 59 8.74 1.19 5.07
N SER A 60 8.85 0.32 6.08
CA SER A 60 7.77 0.02 7.01
C SER A 60 7.33 1.25 7.83
N ARG A 61 8.27 2.05 8.33
CA ARG A 61 7.95 3.33 9.01
C ARG A 61 7.24 4.32 8.08
N ARG A 62 7.67 4.40 6.82
CA ARG A 62 7.05 5.27 5.82
C ARG A 62 5.64 4.81 5.45
N ILE A 63 5.40 3.50 5.36
CA ILE A 63 4.06 2.93 5.17
C ILE A 63 3.16 3.32 6.35
N ALA A 64 3.61 3.12 7.59
CA ALA A 64 2.82 3.44 8.78
C ALA A 64 2.44 4.93 8.85
N GLN A 65 3.36 5.83 8.48
CA GLN A 65 3.08 7.27 8.43
C GLN A 65 2.00 7.58 7.39
N MET A 66 2.13 7.08 6.16
CA MET A 66 1.14 7.33 5.11
C MET A 66 -0.22 6.70 5.41
N GLU A 67 -0.27 5.53 6.05
CA GLU A 67 -1.52 4.92 6.51
C GLU A 67 -2.22 5.77 7.57
N ALA A 68 -1.46 6.39 8.48
CA ALA A 68 -2.00 7.29 9.49
C ALA A 68 -2.55 8.57 8.86
N ASP A 69 -1.82 9.17 7.92
CA ASP A 69 -2.23 10.40 7.23
C ASP A 69 -3.50 10.16 6.40
N LEU A 70 -3.59 9.04 5.68
CA LEU A 70 -4.80 8.65 4.94
C LEU A 70 -6.01 8.47 5.86
N LYS A 71 -5.82 7.81 7.01
CA LYS A 71 -6.89 7.60 7.98
C LYS A 71 -7.40 8.92 8.57
N ALA A 72 -6.51 9.89 8.79
CA ALA A 72 -6.89 11.23 9.24
C ALA A 72 -7.74 11.96 8.19
N LEU A 73 -7.28 11.97 6.93
CA LEU A 73 -8.00 12.59 5.82
C LEU A 73 -9.36 11.93 5.55
N GLN A 74 -9.44 10.60 5.62
CA GLN A 74 -10.70 9.88 5.50
C GLN A 74 -11.66 10.26 6.62
N LYS A 75 -11.21 10.31 7.87
CA LYS A 75 -12.05 10.70 9.01
C LYS A 75 -12.61 12.12 8.83
N GLU A 76 -11.79 13.07 8.36
CA GLU A 76 -12.24 14.42 8.06
C GLU A 76 -13.31 14.43 6.97
N SER A 77 -13.10 13.66 5.88
CA SER A 77 -14.11 13.48 4.83
C SER A 77 -15.40 12.85 5.36
N ASP A 78 -15.32 11.78 6.13
CA ASP A 78 -16.47 11.04 6.65
C ASP A 78 -17.31 11.88 7.61
N THR A 79 -16.67 12.74 8.42
CA THR A 79 -17.39 13.72 9.25
C THR A 79 -18.18 14.72 8.43
N LEU A 80 -17.72 15.05 7.22
CA LEU A 80 -18.39 15.98 6.30
C LEU A 80 -19.46 15.28 5.45
N THR A 81 -19.23 14.04 5.04
CA THR A 81 -20.14 13.30 4.14
C THR A 81 -21.12 12.36 4.86
N GLY A 82 -20.96 12.13 6.16
CA GLY A 82 -21.77 11.20 6.94
C GLY A 82 -21.59 9.73 6.54
N ARG A 83 -20.51 9.41 5.84
CA ARG A 83 -20.20 8.07 5.36
C ARG A 83 -19.66 7.24 6.55
N VAL A 84 -20.14 6.01 6.66
CA VAL A 84 -19.71 5.06 7.69
C VAL A 84 -18.94 3.95 6.98
N ASP A 85 -17.74 3.63 7.47
CA ASP A 85 -16.96 2.52 6.94
C ASP A 85 -17.75 1.20 7.00
N ASP A 86 -17.64 0.42 5.92
CA ASP A 86 -18.10 -0.95 5.94
C ASP A 86 -17.35 -1.73 7.03
N PRO A 87 -18.02 -2.62 7.78
CA PRO A 87 -17.37 -3.40 8.82
C PRO A 87 -16.19 -4.16 8.21
N ALA A 88 -15.03 -4.06 8.87
CA ALA A 88 -13.80 -4.70 8.41
C ALA A 88 -14.03 -6.20 8.21
N VAL A 89 -14.19 -6.61 6.94
CA VAL A 89 -14.32 -8.01 6.58
C VAL A 89 -12.96 -8.64 6.85
N GLN A 90 -12.89 -9.50 7.87
CA GLN A 90 -11.71 -10.31 8.10
C GLN A 90 -11.51 -11.20 6.86
N ARG A 91 -10.62 -10.77 5.96
CA ARG A 91 -10.15 -11.65 4.88
C ARG A 91 -9.44 -12.79 5.60
N PRO A 92 -9.93 -14.04 5.48
CA PRO A 92 -9.20 -15.16 6.06
C PRO A 92 -7.78 -15.10 5.50
N LEU A 93 -6.79 -15.06 6.40
CA LEU A 93 -5.40 -15.20 6.00
C LEU A 93 -5.35 -16.41 5.08
N ARG A 94 -4.86 -16.24 3.84
CA ARG A 94 -4.51 -17.40 3.02
C ARG A 94 -3.57 -18.20 3.90
N GLN A 95 -4.06 -19.34 4.39
CA GLN A 95 -3.20 -20.33 5.00
C GLN A 95 -2.21 -20.71 3.91
N THR A 96 -1.02 -20.13 3.97
CA THR A 96 0.11 -20.65 3.24
C THR A 96 0.22 -22.08 3.74
N ARG A 97 -0.08 -23.05 2.88
CA ARG A 97 0.19 -24.44 3.21
C ARG A 97 1.68 -24.51 3.44
N THR A 98 2.09 -24.58 4.71
CA THR A 98 3.48 -24.84 5.07
C THR A 98 3.84 -26.15 4.39
N ARG A 99 4.82 -26.12 3.49
CA ARG A 99 5.28 -27.35 2.85
C ARG A 99 5.71 -28.30 3.96
N LYS A 100 5.19 -29.53 3.95
CA LYS A 100 5.66 -30.56 4.87
C LYS A 100 7.18 -30.69 4.70
N PRO A 101 7.96 -30.68 5.78
CA PRO A 101 9.39 -30.92 5.69
C PRO A 101 9.64 -32.28 5.02
N PHE A 102 10.76 -32.39 4.32
CA PHE A 102 11.12 -33.62 3.63
C PHE A 102 11.23 -34.77 4.66
N PRO A 103 10.65 -35.96 4.39
CA PRO A 103 10.70 -37.09 5.32
C PRO A 103 12.14 -37.48 5.69
N GLU A 104 12.40 -37.72 6.97
CA GLU A 104 13.73 -38.16 7.45
C GLU A 104 14.07 -39.59 7.02
N SER A 105 13.06 -40.41 6.70
CA SER A 105 13.22 -41.80 6.26
C SER A 105 13.71 -41.95 4.82
N LEU A 106 13.71 -40.85 4.04
CA LEU A 106 14.25 -40.86 2.69
C LEU A 106 15.74 -40.52 2.73
N PRO A 107 16.62 -41.37 2.14
CA PRO A 107 18.04 -41.04 2.05
C PRO A 107 18.21 -39.75 1.26
N ARG A 108 19.03 -38.84 1.79
CA ARG A 108 19.43 -37.61 1.09
C ARG A 108 20.70 -37.90 0.30
N ASP A 109 20.64 -37.73 -1.02
CA ASP A 109 21.83 -37.77 -1.87
C ASP A 109 22.49 -36.39 -1.85
N GLU A 110 23.57 -36.24 -1.07
CA GLU A 110 24.40 -35.04 -1.11
C GLU A 110 25.44 -35.13 -2.24
N LYS A 111 25.31 -34.27 -3.25
CA LYS A 111 26.32 -34.10 -4.31
C LYS A 111 27.01 -32.76 -4.12
N ARG A 112 28.23 -32.79 -3.60
CA ARG A 112 29.09 -31.60 -3.52
C ARG A 112 29.77 -31.37 -4.86
N LEU A 113 29.48 -30.22 -5.47
CA LEU A 113 30.20 -29.76 -6.66
C LEU A 113 31.41 -28.97 -6.18
N LEU A 114 32.61 -29.54 -6.37
CA LEU A 114 33.85 -28.84 -6.07
C LEU A 114 34.25 -27.94 -7.25
N PRO A 115 34.84 -26.76 -6.98
CA PRO A 115 35.50 -25.98 -8.03
C PRO A 115 36.58 -26.81 -8.73
N ALA A 116 36.76 -26.60 -10.03
CA ALA A 116 37.80 -27.30 -10.80
C ALA A 116 39.22 -26.92 -10.36
N ALA A 117 39.39 -25.72 -9.80
CA ALA A 117 40.66 -25.21 -9.29
C ALA A 117 40.56 -25.00 -7.77
N SER A 118 41.63 -25.32 -7.04
CA SER A 118 41.73 -25.09 -5.59
C SER A 118 41.99 -23.63 -5.21
N CYS A 119 42.34 -22.80 -6.19
CA CYS A 119 42.70 -21.39 -6.00
C CYS A 119 41.89 -20.51 -6.97
N CYS A 120 41.59 -19.28 -6.56
CA CYS A 120 40.98 -18.28 -7.41
C CYS A 120 41.91 -17.92 -8.58
N PRO A 121 41.45 -18.00 -9.84
CA PRO A 121 42.29 -17.70 -11.00
C PRO A 121 42.69 -16.22 -11.13
N GLU A 122 41.99 -15.30 -10.46
CA GLU A 122 42.29 -13.86 -10.50
C GLU A 122 43.21 -13.38 -9.38
N CYS A 123 43.10 -13.96 -8.17
CA CYS A 123 43.86 -13.49 -7.00
C CYS A 123 44.76 -14.55 -6.35
N GLY A 124 44.71 -15.80 -6.82
CA GLY A 124 45.52 -16.90 -6.27
C GLY A 124 45.13 -17.38 -4.88
N GLY A 125 44.11 -16.79 -4.25
CA GLY A 125 43.64 -17.18 -2.93
C GLY A 125 43.03 -18.58 -2.91
N SER A 126 43.22 -19.32 -1.81
CA SER A 126 42.61 -20.63 -1.60
C SER A 126 41.09 -20.53 -1.49
N LEU A 127 40.36 -21.38 -2.20
CA LEU A 127 38.90 -21.43 -2.12
C LEU A 127 38.46 -22.29 -0.92
N SER A 128 37.60 -21.73 -0.06
CA SER A 128 36.97 -22.43 1.07
C SER A 128 35.48 -22.63 0.84
N TYR A 129 34.86 -23.52 1.62
CA TYR A 129 33.43 -23.78 1.55
C TYR A 129 32.64 -22.58 2.11
N LEU A 130 31.63 -22.12 1.37
CA LEU A 130 30.74 -21.04 1.82
C LEU A 130 29.90 -21.52 3.00
N GLY A 131 30.10 -20.88 4.17
CA GLY A 131 29.37 -21.20 5.41
C GLY A 131 30.22 -21.85 6.49
N GLU A 132 31.50 -22.10 6.24
CA GLU A 132 32.50 -22.24 7.31
C GLU A 132 32.98 -20.82 7.64
N ASP A 133 32.49 -20.25 8.76
CA ASP A 133 33.06 -19.02 9.30
C ASP A 133 34.57 -19.27 9.49
N ALA A 134 35.39 -18.48 8.79
CA ALA A 134 36.83 -18.52 8.98
C ALA A 134 37.13 -18.06 10.41
N ALA A 135 37.56 -19.01 11.25
CA ALA A 135 38.10 -18.75 12.57
C ALA A 135 39.42 -17.96 12.50
#